data_AF-A0A520RSX2-F1
#
_entry.id   AF-A0A520RSX2-F1
#
_cell.length_a   1.000
_cell.length_b   1.000
_cell.length_c   1.000
_cell.angle_alpha   90.00
_cell.angle_beta   90.00
_cell.angle_gamma   90.00
#
_symmetry.space_group_name_H-M   'P 1'
#
loop_
_entity.id
_entity.type
_entity.pdbx_description
1 polymer ?
#
loop_
_entity_poly.entity_id
_entity_poly.type
_entity_poly.pdbx_seq_one_letter_code
_entity_poly.pdbx_strand_id
1 'polypeptide(L)' 'MRELALGRYRHYKGGEYTVIGVAQHSETGEALVVYRPEYGDRG' A
#
# COMPACT_ATOMS: atom_id res chain seq x y z
N MET A 1 18.11 6.99 4.53
CA MET A 1 17.13 6.05 3.96
C MET A 1 15.79 6.78 3.89
N ARG A 2 15.07 6.71 2.77
CA ARG A 2 13.78 7.41 2.64
C ARG A 2 12.70 6.44 3.10
N GLU A 3 12.08 6.74 4.24
CA GLU A 3 10.96 5.95 4.76
C GLU A 3 9.74 6.17 3.86
N LEU A 4 8.96 5.10 3.67
CA LEU A 4 7.70 5.20 2.94
C LEU A 4 6.72 6.01 3.78
N ALA A 5 6.32 7.19 3.28
CA ALA A 5 5.31 7.99 3.94
C ALA A 5 3.94 7.30 3.88
N LEU A 6 3.15 7.46 4.94
CA LEU A 6 1.76 7.00 4.94
C LEU A 6 0.89 7.99 4.18
N GLY A 7 -0.24 7.52 3.65
CA GLY A 7 -1.23 8.37 3.00
C GLY A 7 -1.54 7.96 1.56
N ARG A 8 -2.07 8.90 0.79
CA ARG A 8 -2.60 8.65 -0.57
C ARG A 8 -1.50 8.68 -1.62
N TYR A 9 -1.55 7.70 -2.49
CA TYR A 9 -0.67 7.52 -3.64
C TYR A 9 -1.50 7.23 -4.88
N ARG A 10 -0.95 7.57 -6.05
CA ARG A 10 -1.57 7.29 -7.34
C ARG A 10 -0.81 6.18 -8.03
N HIS A 11 -1.52 5.14 -8.44
CA HIS A 11 -0.94 4.05 -9.21
C HIS A 11 -0.65 4.53 -10.65
N TYR A 12 0.45 4.04 -11.23
CA TYR A 12 0.86 4.48 -12.58
C TYR A 12 -0.17 4.11 -13.67
N LYS A 13 -0.98 3.07 -13.45
CA LYS A 13 -2.10 2.68 -14.34
C LYS A 13 -3.38 3.49 -14.13
N GLY A 14 -3.36 4.50 -13.26
CA GLY A 14 -4.58 5.12 -12.75
C GLY A 14 -5.12 4.37 -11.53
N GLY A 15 -5.96 5.05 -10.75
CA GLY A 15 -6.44 4.61 -9.45
C GLY A 15 -5.62 5.17 -8.29
N GLU A 16 -6.30 5.57 -7.22
CA GLU A 16 -5.69 6.02 -5.97
C GLU A 16 -5.73 4.92 -4.92
N TYR A 17 -4.71 4.88 -4.07
CA TYR A 17 -4.65 3.96 -2.94
C TYR A 17 -4.05 4.66 -1.73
N THR A 18 -4.46 4.24 -0.55
CA THR A 18 -3.88 4.72 0.71
C THR A 18 -2.90 3.68 1.23
N VAL A 19 -1.65 4.07 1.42
CA VAL A 19 -0.63 3.31 2.16
C VAL A 19 -0.91 3.43 3.64
N ILE A 20 -1.06 2.28 4.30
CA ILE A 20 -1.34 2.16 5.73
C ILE A 20 -0.04 1.93 6.52
N GLY A 21 0.92 1.20 5.94
CA GLY A 21 2.22 0.95 6.55
C GLY A 21 3.01 -0.14 5.85
N VAL A 22 4.10 -0.56 6.50
CA VAL A 22 4.94 -1.69 6.08
C VAL A 22 4.80 -2.79 7.14
N ALA A 23 4.55 -4.02 6.70
CA ALA A 23 4.47 -5.20 7.56
C ALA A 23 5.51 -6.24 7.15
N GLN A 24 5.90 -7.11 8.08
CA GLN A 24 6.74 -8.26 7.79
C GLN A 24 5.87 -9.46 7.42
N HIS A 25 6.16 -10.08 6.28
CA HIS A 25 5.54 -11.34 5.90
C HIS A 25 6.03 -12.46 6.83
N SER A 26 5.13 -13.15 7.53
CA SER A 26 5.51 -14.07 8.60
C SER A 26 6.27 -15.32 8.12
N GLU A 27 6.02 -15.76 6.88
CA GLU A 27 6.64 -16.98 6.35
C GLU A 27 8.00 -16.70 5.69
N THR A 28 8.16 -15.54 5.06
CA THR A 28 9.38 -15.22 4.29
C THR A 28 10.23 -14.12 4.92
N GLY A 29 9.70 -13.38 5.89
CA GLY A 29 10.36 -12.24 6.52
C GLY A 29 10.43 -10.97 5.66
N GLU A 30 9.84 -10.98 4.46
CA GLU A 30 9.91 -9.87 3.52
C GLU A 30 9.10 -8.65 3.99
N ALA A 31 9.61 -7.45 3.74
CA ALA A 31 8.90 -6.21 4.02
C ALA A 31 7.90 -5.91 2.90
N LEU A 32 6.61 -5.89 3.22
CA LEU A 32 5.53 -5.65 2.28
C LEU A 32 4.76 -4.37 2.64
N VAL A 33 4.32 -3.64 1.62
CA VAL A 33 3.48 -2.45 1.80
C VAL A 33 2.02 -2.87 1.94
N VAL A 34 1.40 -2.47 3.05
CA VAL A 34 -0.04 -2.66 3.30
C VAL A 34 -0.76 -1.42 2.78
N TYR A 35 -1.71 -1.62 1.86
CA TYR A 35 -2.48 -0.53 1.26
C TYR A 35 -3.96 -0.87 1.09
N ARG A 36 -4.79 0.16 0.92
CA ARG A 36 -6.21 0.05 0.58
C ARG A 36 -6.49 0.79 -0.73
N PRO A 37 -7.09 0.14 -1.74
CA PRO A 37 -7.55 0.85 -2.94
C PRO A 37 -8.67 1.84 -2.57
N GLU A 38 -8.65 3.03 -3.15
CA GLU A 38 -9.72 4.04 -3.04
C GLU A 38 -10.68 4.01 -4.24
N TYR A 39 -10.51 3.03 -5.13
CA TYR A 39 -11.33 2.79 -6.30
C TYR A 39 -11.84 1.36 -6.30
N GLY A 40 -12.90 1.13 -7.08
CA GLY A 40 -13.62 -0.14 -7.10
C GLY A 40 -14.68 -0.14 -6.01
N ASP A 41 -15.95 -0.18 -6.43
CA ASP A 41 -17.06 -0.40 -5.54
C ASP A 41 -16.87 -1.69 -4.74
N ARG A 42 -17.26 -1.68 -3.47
CA ARG A 42 -17.38 -2.91 -2.67
C ARG A 42 -18.60 -3.67 -3.20
N GLY A 43 -18.38 -4.51 -4.21
CA GLY A 43 -19.39 -5.39 -4.80
C GLY A 43 -18.84 -6.79 -5.02
#